data_AF-A0A3A4WP55-F1
#
_entry.id   AF-A0A3A4WP55-F1
#
_cell.length_a   1.000
_cell.length_b   1.000
_cell.length_c   1.000
_cell.angle_alpha   90.00
_cell.angle_beta   90.00
_cell.angle_gamma   90.00
#
_symmetry.space_group_name_H-M   'P 1'
#
loop_
_entity.id
_entity.type
_entity.pdbx_description
1 polymer ?
#
loop_
_entity_poly.entity_id
_entity_poly.type
_entity_poly.pdbx_seq_one_letter_code
_entity_poly.pdbx_strand_id
1 'polypeptide(L)' 'MHEEKEKLVKTTVSLEEEVLEALKETAEEYSRETGQKWSRGAVIRVALSEFFSRRGKIL' A
#
# COMPACT_ATOMS: atom_id res chain seq x y z
N MET A 1 2.15 -25.56 7.95
CA MET A 1 1.96 -24.25 8.62
C MET A 1 1.01 -23.43 7.77
N HIS A 2 -0.25 -23.30 8.18
CA HIS A 2 -1.12 -22.29 7.61
C HIS A 2 -0.68 -20.96 8.24
N GLU A 3 -0.05 -20.08 7.47
CA GLU A 3 0.03 -18.67 7.86
C GLU A 3 -1.41 -18.19 7.99
N GLU A 4 -1.85 -17.86 9.20
CA GLU A 4 -3.06 -17.08 9.40
C GLU A 4 -2.83 -15.72 8.74
N LYS A 5 -3.17 -15.62 7.45
CA LYS A 5 -3.16 -14.35 6.74
C LYS A 5 -4.16 -13.46 7.45
N GLU A 6 -3.67 -12.46 8.16
CA GLU A 6 -4.49 -11.47 8.83
C GLU A 6 -5.59 -11.00 7.88
N LYS A 7 -6.84 -11.06 8.37
CA LYS A 7 -8.01 -10.76 7.55
C LYS A 7 -7.99 -9.28 7.19
N LEU A 8 -7.78 -8.97 5.91
CA LEU A 8 -7.85 -7.61 5.41
C LEU A 8 -9.27 -7.04 5.59
N VAL A 9 -9.36 -5.88 6.22
CA VAL A 9 -10.60 -5.11 6.37
C VAL A 9 -10.69 -4.10 5.25
N LYS A 10 -11.84 -4.05 4.55
CA LYS A 10 -12.07 -3.06 3.48
C LYS A 10 -12.33 -1.69 4.09
N THR A 11 -11.55 -0.71 3.67
CA THR A 11 -11.71 0.71 4.03
C THR A 11 -11.77 1.56 2.77
N THR A 12 -12.53 2.65 2.81
CA THR A 12 -12.60 3.65 1.74
C THR A 12 -11.98 4.94 2.26
N VAL A 13 -11.18 5.59 1.43
CA VAL A 13 -10.58 6.91 1.71
C VAL A 13 -10.85 7.85 0.54
N SER A 14 -10.98 9.14 0.83
CA SER A 14 -11.03 10.20 -0.18
C SER A 14 -9.66 10.87 -0.21
N LEU A 15 -9.10 11.05 -1.40
CA LEU A 15 -7.80 11.66 -1.65
C LEU A 15 -7.91 12.63 -2.83
N GLU A 16 -7.02 13.60 -2.88
CA GLU A 16 -6.87 14.52 -3.99
C GLU A 16 -6.53 13.76 -5.28
N GLU A 17 -6.96 14.29 -6.43
CA GLU A 17 -6.75 13.65 -7.73
C GLU A 17 -5.26 13.44 -8.05
N GLU A 18 -4.42 14.43 -7.75
CA GLU A 18 -2.96 14.34 -7.90
C GLU A 18 -2.35 13.20 -7.08
N VAL A 19 -2.92 12.91 -5.90
CA VAL A 19 -2.47 11.80 -5.05
C VAL A 19 -2.90 10.47 -5.67
N LEU A 20 -4.09 10.39 -6.27
CA LEU A 20 -4.55 9.17 -6.95
C LEU A 20 -3.71 8.82 -8.17
N GLU A 21 -3.26 9.83 -8.93
CA GLU A 21 -2.33 9.63 -10.05
C GLU A 21 -0.94 9.23 -9.56
N ALA A 22 -0.39 9.90 -8.54
CA ALA A 22 0.88 9.49 -7.94
C ALA A 22 0.84 8.03 -7.44
N LEU A 23 -0.24 7.62 -6.77
CA LEU A 23 -0.43 6.24 -6.33
C LEU A 23 -0.49 5.24 -7.49
N LYS A 24 -1.01 5.65 -8.64
CA LYS A 24 -1.08 4.80 -9.84
C LYS A 24 0.29 4.67 -10.48
N GLU A 25 1.02 5.77 -10.64
CA GLU A 25 2.39 5.78 -11.18
C GLU A 25 3.34 4.94 -10.33
N THR A 26 3.32 5.12 -8.99
CA THR A 26 4.12 4.28 -8.08
C THR A 26 3.75 2.81 -8.17
N ALA A 27 2.47 2.47 -8.33
CA ALA A 27 2.06 1.08 -8.50
C ALA A 27 2.59 0.49 -9.81
N GLU A 28 2.62 1.25 -10.90
CA GLU A 28 3.20 0.81 -12.16
C GLU A 28 4.73 0.65 -12.05
N GLU A 29 5.40 1.57 -11.37
CA GLU A 29 6.85 1.50 -11.08
C GLU A 29 7.20 0.24 -10.28
N TYR A 30 6.58 0.04 -9.11
CA TYR A 30 6.81 -1.15 -8.31
C TYR A 30 6.46 -2.44 -9.06
N SER A 31 5.45 -2.40 -9.92
CA SER A 31 5.14 -3.57 -10.75
C SER A 31 6.28 -3.94 -11.70
N ARG A 32 6.95 -2.94 -12.28
CA ARG A 32 8.14 -3.16 -13.13
C ARG A 32 9.33 -3.65 -12.31
N GLU A 33 9.58 -3.06 -11.15
CA GLU A 33 10.74 -3.37 -10.31
C GLU A 33 10.66 -4.76 -9.68
N THR A 34 9.49 -5.14 -9.15
CA THR A 34 9.34 -6.41 -8.42
C THR A 34 8.88 -7.55 -9.33
N GLY A 35 8.49 -7.28 -10.57
CA GLY A 35 7.87 -8.25 -11.48
C GLY A 35 6.53 -8.80 -10.99
N GLN A 36 5.85 -8.10 -10.06
CA GLN A 36 4.56 -8.51 -9.50
C GLN A 36 3.50 -7.44 -9.78
N LYS A 37 2.22 -7.81 -9.74
CA LYS A 37 1.15 -6.82 -9.93
C LYS A 37 0.96 -6.01 -8.65
N TRP A 38 1.17 -4.70 -8.72
CA TRP A 38 0.85 -3.77 -7.65
C TRP A 38 -0.46 -3.04 -7.90
N SER A 39 -1.09 -2.59 -6.82
CA SER A 39 -2.30 -1.78 -6.85
C SER A 39 -2.10 -0.52 -6.03
N ARG A 40 -2.89 0.53 -6.30
CA ARG A 40 -2.94 1.74 -5.47
C ARG A 40 -3.10 1.41 -3.97
N GLY A 41 -3.93 0.42 -3.65
CA GLY A 41 -4.13 -0.06 -2.27
C GLY A 41 -2.89 -0.70 -1.66
N ALA A 42 -2.07 -1.41 -2.45
CA ALA A 42 -0.79 -1.95 -1.99
C ALA A 42 0.20 -0.82 -1.70
N VAL A 43 0.26 0.21 -2.55
CA VAL A 43 1.08 1.40 -2.32
C VAL A 43 0.64 2.13 -1.05
N ILE A 44 -0.67 2.37 -0.86
CA ILE A 44 -1.22 2.96 0.37
C ILE A 44 -0.80 2.15 1.61
N ARG A 45 -0.86 0.82 1.55
CA ARG A 45 -0.46 -0.05 2.67
C ARG A 45 1.02 0.10 3.01
N VAL A 46 1.90 0.15 2.01
CA VAL A 46 3.34 0.38 2.24
C VAL A 46 3.58 1.75 2.87
N ALA A 47 2.98 2.80 2.32
CA ALA A 47 3.11 4.15 2.85
C ALA A 47 2.61 4.26 4.31
N LEU A 48 1.47 3.65 4.63
CA LEU A 48 0.93 3.61 5.99
C LEU A 48 1.84 2.80 6.92
N SER A 49 2.38 1.66 6.46
CA SER A 49 3.31 0.85 7.24
C SER A 49 4.55 1.67 7.59
N GLU A 50 5.18 2.31 6.60
CA GLU A 50 6.33 3.18 6.82
C GLU A 50 6.02 4.33 7.78
N PHE A 51 4.88 5.01 7.59
CA PHE A 51 4.45 6.10 8.46
C PHE A 51 4.28 5.65 9.92
N PHE A 52 3.69 4.48 10.15
CA PHE A 52 3.46 3.95 11.50
C PHE A 52 4.72 3.34 12.12
N SER A 53 5.58 2.67 11.35
CA SER A 53 6.87 2.14 11.81
C SER A 53 7.78 3.26 12.28
N ARG A 54 7.86 4.38 11.54
CA ARG A 54 8.60 5.59 11.97
C ARG A 54 8.10 6.19 13.29
N ARG A 55 6.85 5.89 13.68
CA ARG A 55 6.23 6.36 14.94
C ARG A 55 6.18 5.29 16.03
N GLY A 56 6.78 4.11 15.81
CA GLY A 56 6.76 3.00 16.76
C GLY A 56 5.36 2.43 17.04
N LYS A 57 4.41 2.61 16.11
CA LYS A 57 3.02 2.16 16.27
C LYS A 57 2.75 0.78 15.68
N ILE A 58 3.50 0.38 14.66
CA ILE A 58 3.41 -0.91 13.98
C ILE A 58 4.86 -1.40 13.77
N LEU A 59 5.10 -2.69 14.04
CA LEU A 59 6.38 -3.38 13.78
C LEU A 59 6.44 -3.82 12.33
#